data_AF-A0A401Z8K4-F1
#
_entry.id   AF-A0A401Z8K4-F1
#
_cell.length_a   1.000
_cell.length_b   1.000
_cell.length_c   1.000
_cell.angle_alpha   90.00
_cell.angle_beta   90.00
_cell.angle_gamma   90.00
#
_symmetry.space_group_name_H-M   'P 1'
#
loop_
_entity.id
_entity.type
_entity.pdbx_description
1 polymer ?
#
loop_
_entity_poly.entity_id
_entity_poly.type
_entity_poly.pdbx_seq_one_letter_code
_entity_poly.pdbx_strand_id
1 'polypeptide(L)'
;MSVRTDPPELVVQKLAAFEQLQPEFERSFLFIEQVQGQQRFDSLSVADVVRYLHALWTSECKTSLLSIPRTVKEYDGLFCLSLLQNWQEDGDVAAVVAFLYRKLDMLPIVEITRQIQEARRADTAETQIQRLIYGRKVMLNRQNNLTRMLDALFALSSEELSRQVQQACAEYGHRPDQIEQQRADMQSPLYTFVPHQVLAERNMLVMNTMGRQTMDRPSNPAAQRTSPVQQARTDPQPLAETVIPNYQDMTSSAYNNLMKDRFADPEVQKKRQDV
;
A
#
# COMPACT_ATOMS: atom_id res chain seq x y z
N MET A 1 -35.93 2.62 -15.47
CA MET A 1 -34.89 2.22 -16.45
C MET A 1 -33.72 3.16 -16.26
N SER A 2 -32.62 2.70 -15.66
CA SER A 2 -31.44 3.54 -15.45
C SER A 2 -30.68 3.64 -16.77
N VAL A 3 -30.57 4.86 -17.30
CA VAL A 3 -29.75 5.12 -18.50
C VAL A 3 -28.30 4.84 -18.10
N ARG A 4 -27.75 3.72 -18.57
CA ARG A 4 -26.30 3.53 -18.54
C ARG A 4 -25.72 4.52 -19.54
N THR A 5 -25.30 5.68 -19.05
CA THR A 5 -24.37 6.54 -19.77
C THR A 5 -23.07 5.77 -19.92
N ASP A 6 -22.62 5.59 -21.16
CA ASP A 6 -21.32 5.01 -21.42
C ASP A 6 -20.24 5.82 -20.69
N PRO A 7 -19.24 5.14 -20.10
CA PRO A 7 -18.17 5.83 -19.39
C PRO A 7 -17.43 6.77 -20.34
N PRO A 8 -16.93 7.93 -19.85
CA PRO A 8 -16.10 8.83 -20.65
C PRO A 8 -14.94 8.07 -21.32
N GLU A 9 -14.54 8.49 -22.52
CA GLU A 9 -13.48 7.82 -23.29
C GLU A 9 -12.19 7.63 -22.48
N LEU A 10 -11.80 8.64 -21.70
CA LEU A 10 -10.63 8.56 -20.83
C LEU A 10 -10.75 7.49 -19.73
N VAL A 11 -11.96 7.23 -19.22
CA VAL A 11 -12.21 6.15 -18.25
C VAL A 11 -12.04 4.79 -18.93
N VAL A 12 -12.51 4.63 -20.16
CA VAL A 12 -12.32 3.41 -20.96
C VAL A 12 -10.83 3.16 -21.22
N GLN A 13 -10.09 4.20 -21.64
CA GLN A 13 -8.65 4.11 -21.87
C GLN A 13 -7.89 3.73 -20.60
N LYS A 14 -8.23 4.33 -19.45
CA LYS A 14 -7.64 3.99 -18.14
C LYS A 14 -7.87 2.53 -17.76
N LEU A 15 -9.08 2.01 -17.96
CA LEU A 15 -9.39 0.61 -17.68
C LEU A 15 -8.61 -0.34 -18.58
N ALA A 16 -8.56 -0.07 -19.89
CA ALA A 16 -7.80 -0.87 -20.84
C ALA A 16 -6.30 -0.87 -20.52
N ALA A 17 -5.72 0.28 -20.19
CA ALA A 17 -4.33 0.38 -19.75
C ALA A 17 -4.09 -0.39 -18.44
N PHE A 18 -5.03 -0.33 -17.50
CA PHE A 18 -4.91 -1.10 -16.26
C PHE A 18 -5.03 -2.62 -16.49
N GLU A 19 -5.88 -3.07 -17.41
CA GLU A 19 -5.98 -4.50 -17.76
C GLU A 19 -4.65 -5.06 -18.28
N GLN A 20 -3.90 -4.26 -19.04
CA GLN A 20 -2.55 -4.61 -19.49
C GLN A 20 -1.54 -4.63 -18.33
N LEU A 21 -1.64 -3.67 -17.40
CA LEU A 21 -0.75 -3.56 -16.24
C LEU A 21 -1.01 -4.62 -15.17
N GLN A 22 -2.25 -5.11 -15.05
CA GLN A 22 -2.72 -5.90 -13.91
C GLN A 22 -1.84 -7.12 -13.58
N PRO A 23 -1.42 -7.96 -14.54
CA PRO A 23 -0.58 -9.12 -14.22
C PRO A 23 0.78 -8.77 -13.60
N GLU A 24 1.35 -7.63 -13.99
CA GLU A 24 2.58 -7.11 -13.37
C GLU A 24 2.29 -6.52 -11.99
N PHE A 25 1.21 -5.75 -11.86
CA PHE A 25 0.78 -5.22 -10.57
C PHE A 25 0.55 -6.33 -9.53
N GLU A 26 -0.13 -7.41 -9.88
CA GLU A 26 -0.40 -8.51 -8.93
C GLU A 26 0.89 -9.19 -8.46
N ARG A 27 1.84 -9.43 -9.36
CA ARG A 27 3.17 -9.99 -9.02
C ARG A 27 3.98 -9.03 -8.15
N SER A 28 3.96 -7.76 -8.49
CA SER A 28 4.64 -6.68 -7.77
C SER A 28 4.04 -6.46 -6.37
N PHE A 29 2.71 -6.49 -6.25
CA PHE A 29 2.00 -6.33 -4.99
C PHE A 29 2.35 -7.45 -4.00
N LEU A 30 2.32 -8.70 -4.45
CA LEU A 30 2.70 -9.84 -3.60
C LEU A 30 4.15 -9.76 -3.13
N PHE A 31 5.05 -9.31 -4.01
CA PHE A 31 6.44 -9.10 -3.64
C PHE A 31 6.61 -7.98 -2.61
N ILE A 32 5.92 -6.85 -2.79
CA ILE A 32 5.89 -5.77 -1.81
C ILE A 32 5.41 -6.30 -0.47
N GLU A 33 4.28 -7.01 -0.40
CA GLU A 33 3.77 -7.57 0.86
C GLU A 33 4.80 -8.48 1.56
N GLN A 34 5.52 -9.32 0.80
CA GLN A 34 6.60 -10.14 1.33
C GLN A 34 7.73 -9.28 1.91
N VAL A 35 8.23 -8.31 1.14
CA VAL A 35 9.31 -7.38 1.57
C VAL A 35 8.87 -6.54 2.77
N GLN A 36 7.60 -6.13 2.82
CA GLN A 36 6.97 -5.35 3.90
C GLN A 36 6.72 -6.17 5.17
N GLY A 37 7.11 -7.44 5.20
CA GLY A 37 7.29 -8.21 6.42
C GLY A 37 6.37 -9.43 6.56
N GLN A 38 5.54 -9.74 5.55
CA GLN A 38 4.81 -11.01 5.53
C GLN A 38 5.75 -12.22 5.48
N GLN A 39 6.93 -12.03 4.88
CA GLN A 39 7.99 -13.03 4.83
C GLN A 39 9.30 -12.44 5.34
N ARG A 40 10.13 -13.28 5.93
CA ARG A 40 11.53 -12.97 6.20
C ARG A 40 12.37 -13.67 5.14
N PHE A 41 13.22 -12.92 4.44
CA PHE A 41 14.15 -13.46 3.46
C PHE A 41 15.50 -13.75 4.10
N ASP A 42 16.06 -14.93 3.81
CA ASP A 42 17.40 -15.29 4.28
C ASP A 42 18.48 -14.52 3.52
N SER A 43 18.26 -14.32 2.22
CA SER A 43 19.08 -13.50 1.32
C SER A 43 18.20 -12.76 0.31
N LEU A 44 18.73 -11.65 -0.21
CA LEU A 44 18.17 -10.90 -1.34
C LEU A 44 19.33 -10.52 -2.27
N SER A 45 19.02 -10.36 -3.55
CA SER A 45 19.96 -10.00 -4.60
C SER A 45 19.81 -8.53 -5.02
N VAL A 46 20.73 -8.04 -5.85
CA VAL A 46 20.59 -6.73 -6.52
C VAL A 46 19.33 -6.68 -7.39
N ALA A 47 19.01 -7.79 -8.07
CA ALA A 47 17.79 -7.89 -8.87
C ALA A 47 16.52 -7.73 -8.01
N ASP A 48 16.54 -8.16 -6.75
CA ASP A 48 15.42 -7.95 -5.83
C ASP A 48 15.28 -6.47 -5.41
N VAL A 49 16.38 -5.71 -5.36
CA VAL A 49 16.35 -4.26 -5.14
C VAL A 49 15.70 -3.55 -6.33
N VAL A 50 16.13 -3.90 -7.55
CA VAL A 50 15.51 -3.36 -8.78
C VAL A 50 14.03 -3.73 -8.86
N ARG A 51 13.68 -5.00 -8.56
CA ARG A 51 12.29 -5.47 -8.48
C ARG A 51 11.47 -4.69 -7.46
N TYR A 52 12.05 -4.33 -6.32
CA TYR A 52 11.35 -3.55 -5.30
C TYR A 52 11.05 -2.13 -5.80
N LEU A 53 12.01 -1.47 -6.44
CA LEU A 53 11.82 -0.16 -7.06
C LEU A 53 10.78 -0.21 -8.20
N HIS A 54 10.85 -1.23 -9.06
CA HIS A 54 9.86 -1.51 -10.09
C HIS A 54 8.45 -1.69 -9.50
N ALA A 55 8.31 -2.49 -8.45
CA ALA A 55 7.03 -2.76 -7.84
C ALA A 55 6.38 -1.49 -7.24
N LEU A 56 7.18 -0.57 -6.70
CA LEU A 56 6.71 0.72 -6.22
C LEU A 56 6.22 1.62 -7.36
N TRP A 57 6.95 1.64 -8.49
CA TRP A 57 6.50 2.33 -9.71
C TRP A 57 5.20 1.75 -10.25
N THR A 58 5.10 0.43 -10.42
CA THR A 58 3.89 -0.27 -10.87
C THR A 58 2.69 0.03 -9.95
N SER A 59 2.93 0.13 -8.63
CA SER A 59 1.90 0.51 -7.67
C SER A 59 1.41 1.95 -7.85
N GLU A 60 2.29 2.89 -8.19
CA GLU A 60 1.89 4.25 -8.55
C GLU A 60 1.09 4.30 -9.85
N CYS A 61 1.52 3.55 -10.89
CA CYS A 61 0.77 3.43 -12.13
C CYS A 61 -0.66 2.94 -11.88
N LYS A 62 -0.82 1.89 -11.06
CA LYS A 62 -2.15 1.39 -10.66
C LYS A 62 -2.99 2.45 -9.95
N THR A 63 -2.39 3.20 -9.02
CA THR A 63 -3.07 4.30 -8.30
C THR A 63 -3.57 5.36 -9.28
N SER A 64 -2.73 5.79 -10.22
CA SER A 64 -3.10 6.79 -11.23
C SER A 64 -4.13 6.29 -12.24
N LEU A 65 -3.98 5.07 -12.75
CA LEU A 65 -4.92 4.49 -13.73
C LEU A 65 -6.31 4.28 -13.11
N LEU A 66 -6.38 3.85 -11.86
CA LEU A 66 -7.65 3.65 -11.15
C LEU A 66 -8.12 4.89 -10.36
N SER A 67 -7.49 6.04 -10.60
CA SER A 67 -7.85 7.34 -10.00
C SER A 67 -8.04 7.27 -8.49
N ILE A 68 -7.09 6.66 -7.79
CA ILE A 68 -7.07 6.62 -6.33
C ILE A 68 -6.56 7.98 -5.82
N PRO A 69 -7.27 8.66 -4.91
CA PRO A 69 -6.82 9.94 -4.37
C PRO A 69 -5.44 9.82 -3.71
N ARG A 70 -4.55 10.79 -3.99
CA ARG A 70 -3.18 10.84 -3.43
C ARG A 70 -3.12 11.22 -1.94
N THR A 71 -4.23 11.12 -1.21
CA THR A 71 -4.27 11.37 0.25
C THR A 71 -3.56 10.27 1.04
N VAL A 72 -3.27 9.13 0.40
CA VAL A 72 -2.44 8.06 0.92
C VAL A 72 -0.98 8.39 0.58
N LYS A 73 -0.15 8.57 1.62
CA LYS A 73 1.30 8.87 1.63
C LYS A 73 2.03 8.68 0.29
N GLU A 74 2.70 9.76 -0.14
CA GLU A 74 3.66 9.89 -1.25
C GLU A 74 4.05 8.55 -1.92
N TYR A 75 3.49 8.32 -3.10
CA TYR A 75 3.93 7.25 -3.97
C TYR A 75 5.32 7.62 -4.51
N ASP A 76 6.33 6.83 -4.15
CA ASP A 76 7.71 7.05 -4.57
C ASP A 76 7.98 6.50 -5.99
N GLY A 77 6.98 6.14 -6.79
CA GLY A 77 7.16 5.42 -8.05
C GLY A 77 7.93 6.21 -9.10
N LEU A 78 7.55 7.47 -9.33
CA LEU A 78 8.31 8.40 -10.17
C LEU A 78 9.73 8.63 -9.62
N PHE A 79 9.88 8.70 -8.31
CA PHE A 79 11.20 8.81 -7.68
C PHE A 79 12.05 7.55 -7.89
N CYS A 80 11.43 6.37 -7.84
CA CYS A 80 12.08 5.09 -8.10
C CYS A 80 12.59 5.00 -9.55
N LEU A 81 11.86 5.54 -10.53
CA LEU A 81 12.37 5.65 -11.90
C LEU A 81 13.64 6.49 -11.99
N SER A 82 13.68 7.63 -11.29
CA SER A 82 14.90 8.47 -11.24
C SER A 82 16.05 7.75 -10.55
N LEU A 83 15.79 7.00 -9.47
CA LEU A 83 16.81 6.16 -8.82
C LEU A 83 17.37 5.12 -9.79
N LEU A 84 16.51 4.41 -10.52
CA LEU A 84 16.94 3.39 -11.49
C LEU A 84 17.74 3.97 -12.65
N GLN A 85 17.40 5.16 -13.12
CA GLN A 85 18.17 5.81 -14.19
C GLN A 85 19.54 6.26 -13.70
N ASN A 86 19.61 7.07 -12.64
CA ASN A 86 20.87 7.60 -12.13
C ASN A 86 21.81 6.47 -11.68
N TRP A 87 21.26 5.37 -11.18
CA TRP A 87 22.05 4.21 -10.82
C TRP A 87 22.69 3.52 -12.05
N GLN A 88 21.99 3.49 -13.18
CA GLN A 88 22.52 2.91 -14.43
C GLN A 88 23.50 3.84 -15.15
N GLU A 89 23.23 5.15 -15.19
CA GLU A 89 24.00 6.14 -15.95
C GLU A 89 25.23 6.63 -15.17
N ASP A 90 25.03 7.03 -13.91
CA ASP A 90 26.05 7.68 -13.09
C ASP A 90 26.68 6.73 -12.06
N GLY A 91 26.12 5.52 -11.91
CA GLY A 91 26.52 4.60 -10.84
C GLY A 91 26.11 5.10 -9.44
N ASP A 92 25.08 5.95 -9.34
CA ASP A 92 24.62 6.55 -8.08
C ASP A 92 23.89 5.55 -7.16
N VAL A 93 24.67 4.62 -6.60
CA VAL A 93 24.21 3.68 -5.56
C VAL A 93 23.86 4.40 -4.26
N ALA A 94 24.44 5.59 -4.01
CA ALA A 94 24.25 6.32 -2.77
C ALA A 94 22.79 6.79 -2.61
N ALA A 95 22.16 7.26 -3.69
CA ALA A 95 20.74 7.63 -3.67
C ALA A 95 19.82 6.43 -3.36
N VAL A 96 20.13 5.25 -3.90
CA VAL A 96 19.39 4.01 -3.64
C VAL A 96 19.55 3.57 -2.18
N VAL A 97 20.78 3.63 -1.65
CA VAL A 97 21.08 3.36 -0.25
C VAL A 97 20.32 4.33 0.66
N ALA A 98 20.36 5.63 0.37
CA ALA A 98 19.64 6.65 1.14
C ALA A 98 18.12 6.39 1.15
N PHE A 99 17.56 5.99 0.01
CA PHE A 99 16.16 5.60 -0.10
C PHE A 99 15.82 4.41 0.82
N LEU A 100 16.60 3.33 0.77
CA LEU A 100 16.39 2.15 1.62
C LEU A 100 16.58 2.47 3.11
N TYR A 101 17.58 3.29 3.46
CA TYR A 101 17.79 3.75 4.84
C TYR A 101 16.62 4.58 5.37
N ARG A 102 16.05 5.48 4.57
CA ARG A 102 14.85 6.23 4.97
C ARG A 102 13.68 5.28 5.28
N LYS A 103 13.54 4.19 4.51
CA LYS A 103 12.49 3.17 4.76
C LYS A 103 12.72 2.38 6.06
N LEU A 104 13.98 2.21 6.48
CA LEU A 104 14.35 1.61 7.76
C LEU A 104 14.08 2.55 8.94
N ASP A 105 14.47 3.82 8.80
CA ASP A 105 14.32 4.84 9.85
C ASP A 105 12.85 5.10 10.22
N MET A 106 11.96 4.98 9.25
CA MET A 106 10.51 5.14 9.44
C MET A 106 9.82 3.99 10.19
N LEU A 107 10.54 2.95 10.66
CA LEU A 107 9.94 1.80 11.34
C LEU A 107 9.67 2.09 12.83
N PRO A 108 8.42 2.09 13.30
CA PRO A 108 8.08 2.46 14.68
C PRO A 108 8.25 1.28 15.67
N ILE A 109 9.41 0.60 15.65
CA ILE A 109 9.68 -0.60 16.46
C ILE A 109 9.69 -0.29 17.96
N VAL A 110 10.25 0.86 18.34
CA VAL A 110 10.25 1.33 19.73
C VAL A 110 8.83 1.57 20.20
N GLU A 111 8.03 2.26 19.39
CA GLU A 111 6.66 2.64 19.72
C GLU A 111 5.74 1.42 19.86
N ILE A 112 5.77 0.46 18.93
CA ILE A 112 4.96 -0.76 19.07
C ILE A 112 5.40 -1.61 20.26
N THR A 113 6.69 -1.59 20.61
CA THR A 113 7.20 -2.28 21.81
C THR A 113 6.67 -1.63 23.09
N ARG A 114 6.62 -0.30 23.13
CA ARG A 114 6.01 0.47 24.22
C ARG A 114 4.52 0.13 24.35
N GLN A 115 3.77 0.13 23.25
CA GLN A 115 2.35 -0.22 23.24
C GLN A 115 2.09 -1.64 23.78
N ILE A 116 2.94 -2.62 23.45
CA ILE A 116 2.83 -3.98 24.00
C ILE A 116 3.05 -3.98 25.52
N GLN A 117 4.05 -3.24 26.02
CA GLN A 117 4.32 -3.14 27.45
C GLN A 117 3.17 -2.49 28.21
N GLU A 118 2.61 -1.41 27.66
CA GLU A 118 1.47 -0.70 28.23
C GLU A 118 0.21 -1.56 28.23
N ALA A 119 -0.10 -2.24 27.13
CA ALA A 119 -1.25 -3.14 27.04
C ALA A 119 -1.20 -4.28 28.07
N ARG A 120 0.00 -4.84 28.33
CA ARG A 120 0.21 -5.86 29.36
C ARG A 120 0.02 -5.33 30.78
N ARG A 121 0.35 -4.06 31.04
CA ARG A 121 0.14 -3.42 32.35
C ARG A 121 -1.31 -3.03 32.58
N ALA A 122 -2.03 -2.69 31.51
CA ALA A 122 -3.42 -2.25 31.54
C ALA A 122 -4.45 -3.40 31.48
N ASP A 123 -4.03 -4.65 31.68
CA ASP A 123 -4.87 -5.86 31.59
C ASP A 123 -5.70 -5.91 30.29
N THR A 124 -5.10 -5.48 29.18
CA THR A 124 -5.76 -5.45 27.87
C THR A 124 -6.02 -6.88 27.38
N ALA A 125 -7.12 -7.08 26.65
CA ALA A 125 -7.48 -8.37 26.08
C ALA A 125 -6.31 -9.02 25.32
N GLU A 126 -6.07 -10.31 25.59
CA GLU A 126 -4.94 -11.07 25.02
C GLU A 126 -4.92 -11.03 23.48
N THR A 127 -6.09 -11.04 22.84
CA THR A 127 -6.20 -10.96 21.37
C THR A 127 -5.62 -9.66 20.81
N GLN A 128 -5.75 -8.54 21.52
CA GLN A 128 -5.17 -7.26 21.12
C GLN A 128 -3.66 -7.24 21.34
N ILE A 129 -3.17 -7.84 22.43
CA ILE A 129 -1.73 -8.01 22.69
C ILE A 129 -1.09 -8.86 21.59
N GLN A 130 -1.73 -9.97 21.19
CA GLN A 130 -1.24 -10.82 20.11
C GLN A 130 -1.18 -10.09 18.75
N ARG A 131 -2.14 -9.21 18.46
CA ARG A 131 -2.09 -8.34 17.26
C ARG A 131 -0.90 -7.40 17.28
N LEU A 132 -0.60 -6.78 18.42
CA LEU A 132 0.56 -5.91 18.56
C LEU A 132 1.88 -6.71 18.41
N ILE A 133 1.96 -7.90 19.01
CA ILE A 133 3.12 -8.79 18.87
C ILE A 133 3.33 -9.20 17.40
N TYR A 134 2.25 -9.56 16.70
CA TYR A 134 2.30 -9.86 15.27
C TYR A 134 2.76 -8.65 14.46
N GLY A 135 2.20 -7.46 14.70
CA GLY A 135 2.62 -6.22 14.06
C GLY A 135 4.11 -5.95 14.25
N ARG A 136 4.64 -6.17 15.46
CA ARG A 136 6.08 -6.05 15.73
C ARG A 136 6.90 -7.07 14.96
N LYS A 137 6.44 -8.32 14.85
CA LYS A 137 7.11 -9.36 14.03
C LYS A 137 7.19 -8.93 12.57
N VAL A 138 6.11 -8.42 12.00
CA VAL A 138 6.08 -7.90 10.61
C VAL A 138 7.09 -6.76 10.44
N MET A 139 7.15 -5.81 11.37
CA MET A 139 8.13 -4.72 11.31
C MET A 139 9.58 -5.22 11.37
N LEU A 140 9.88 -6.22 12.22
CA LEU A 140 11.20 -6.83 12.32
C LEU A 140 11.59 -7.59 11.04
N ASN A 141 10.64 -8.29 10.42
CA ASN A 141 10.87 -8.94 9.12
C ASN A 141 11.18 -7.89 8.05
N ARG A 142 10.38 -6.82 7.97
CA ARG A 142 10.63 -5.70 7.05
C ARG A 142 12.01 -5.08 7.26
N GLN A 143 12.38 -4.82 8.51
CA GLN A 143 13.72 -4.31 8.85
C GLN A 143 14.80 -5.24 8.30
N ASN A 144 14.68 -6.54 8.58
CA ASN A 144 15.65 -7.52 8.12
C ASN A 144 15.74 -7.57 6.59
N ASN A 145 14.62 -7.55 5.88
CA ASN A 145 14.58 -7.57 4.42
C ASN A 145 15.27 -6.34 3.82
N LEU A 146 14.99 -5.13 4.35
CA LEU A 146 15.65 -3.90 3.90
C LEU A 146 17.16 -3.92 4.19
N THR A 147 17.58 -4.46 5.34
CA THR A 147 19.00 -4.68 5.62
C THR A 147 19.63 -5.68 4.65
N ARG A 148 18.93 -6.77 4.28
CA ARG A 148 19.42 -7.72 3.27
C ARG A 148 19.58 -7.11 1.89
N MET A 149 18.71 -6.17 1.51
CA MET A 149 18.87 -5.40 0.28
C MET A 149 20.15 -4.55 0.34
N LEU A 150 20.42 -3.87 1.46
CA LEU A 150 21.67 -3.12 1.64
C LEU A 150 22.91 -4.03 1.60
N ASP A 151 22.87 -5.18 2.29
CA ASP A 151 23.94 -6.18 2.25
C ASP A 151 24.25 -6.60 0.80
N ALA A 152 23.22 -6.81 -0.02
CA ALA A 152 23.38 -7.19 -1.43
C ALA A 152 24.08 -6.12 -2.26
N LEU A 153 23.81 -4.83 -2.01
CA LEU A 153 24.47 -3.72 -2.70
C LEU A 153 25.95 -3.62 -2.33
N PHE A 154 26.29 -3.85 -1.06
CA PHE A 154 27.65 -3.71 -0.55
C PHE A 154 28.54 -4.93 -0.78
N ALA A 155 27.95 -6.08 -1.10
CA ALA A 155 28.69 -7.32 -1.32
C ALA A 155 29.46 -7.38 -2.65
N LEU A 156 29.11 -6.52 -3.61
CA LEU A 156 29.66 -6.55 -4.97
C LEU A 156 30.67 -5.44 -5.21
N SER A 157 31.57 -5.66 -6.18
CA SER A 157 32.37 -4.58 -6.74
C SER A 157 31.50 -3.62 -7.55
N SER A 158 31.97 -2.39 -7.76
CA SER A 158 31.24 -1.38 -8.55
C SER A 158 30.88 -1.88 -9.96
N GLU A 159 31.81 -2.56 -10.63
CA GLU A 159 31.61 -3.10 -11.98
C GLU A 159 30.54 -4.21 -12.00
N GLU A 160 30.62 -5.15 -11.05
CA GLU A 160 29.66 -6.24 -10.95
C GLU A 160 28.26 -5.75 -10.54
N LEU A 161 28.21 -4.75 -9.66
CA LEU A 161 26.96 -4.08 -9.29
C LEU A 161 26.32 -3.40 -10.51
N SER A 162 27.08 -2.60 -11.25
CA SER A 162 26.59 -1.91 -12.45
C SER A 162 26.03 -2.90 -13.48
N ARG A 163 26.77 -4.00 -13.74
CA ARG A 163 26.34 -5.07 -14.64
C ARG A 163 25.03 -5.72 -14.21
N GLN A 164 24.90 -6.09 -12.93
CA GLN A 164 23.69 -6.72 -12.41
C GLN A 164 22.48 -5.76 -12.43
N VAL A 165 22.70 -4.48 -12.14
CA VAL A 165 21.65 -3.45 -12.19
C VAL A 165 21.14 -3.28 -13.61
N GLN A 166 22.03 -3.11 -14.59
CA GLN A 166 21.64 -2.95 -16.00
C GLN A 166 20.88 -4.19 -16.50
N GLN A 167 21.35 -5.39 -16.15
CA GLN A 167 20.67 -6.63 -16.50
C GLN A 167 19.26 -6.69 -15.90
N ALA A 168 19.12 -6.46 -14.59
CA ALA A 168 17.82 -6.48 -13.93
C ALA A 168 16.90 -5.38 -14.46
N CYS A 169 17.42 -4.17 -14.72
CA CYS A 169 16.63 -3.09 -15.31
C CYS A 169 16.12 -3.46 -16.70
N ALA A 170 16.94 -4.11 -17.54
CA ALA A 170 16.50 -4.59 -18.84
C ALA A 170 15.37 -5.63 -18.73
N GLU A 171 15.41 -6.53 -17.75
CA GLU A 171 14.35 -7.53 -17.50
C GLU A 171 12.99 -6.89 -17.15
N TYR A 172 13.00 -5.77 -16.42
CA TYR A 172 11.79 -5.02 -16.07
C TYR A 172 11.43 -3.89 -17.06
N GLY A 173 12.17 -3.74 -18.16
CA GLY A 173 11.92 -2.70 -19.15
C GLY A 173 12.26 -1.28 -18.68
N HIS A 174 13.31 -1.15 -17.87
CA HIS A 174 13.81 0.10 -17.30
C HIS A 174 15.21 0.46 -17.83
N ARG A 175 15.48 0.22 -19.11
CA ARG A 175 16.66 0.88 -19.71
C ARG A 175 16.48 2.40 -19.70
N PRO A 176 17.56 3.20 -19.72
CA PRO A 176 17.44 4.65 -19.60
C PRO A 176 16.47 5.29 -20.62
N ASP A 177 16.52 4.87 -21.89
CA ASP A 177 15.61 5.30 -22.95
C ASP A 177 14.13 5.00 -22.61
N GLN A 178 13.89 3.84 -22.00
CA GLN A 178 12.56 3.42 -21.58
C GLN A 178 12.08 4.18 -20.35
N ILE A 179 12.97 4.50 -19.42
CA ILE A 179 12.63 5.30 -18.23
C ILE A 179 12.21 6.72 -18.62
N GLU A 180 12.89 7.34 -19.58
CA GLU A 180 12.50 8.64 -20.12
C GLU A 180 11.08 8.60 -20.70
N GLN A 181 10.79 7.59 -21.51
CA GLN A 181 9.44 7.39 -22.06
C GLN A 181 8.41 7.12 -20.95
N GLN A 182 8.70 6.26 -19.98
CA GLN A 182 7.80 5.95 -18.86
C GLN A 182 7.44 7.20 -18.05
N ARG A 183 8.41 8.10 -17.79
CA ARG A 183 8.13 9.37 -17.11
C ARG A 183 7.29 10.30 -17.97
N ALA A 184 7.55 10.36 -19.28
CA ALA A 184 6.73 11.14 -20.21
C ALA A 184 5.29 10.61 -20.27
N ASP A 185 5.10 9.30 -20.32
CA ASP A 185 3.80 8.64 -20.31
C ASP A 185 3.01 8.98 -19.05
N MET A 186 3.68 9.03 -17.89
CA MET A 186 3.06 9.42 -16.61
C MET A 186 2.61 10.88 -16.55
N GLN A 187 3.05 11.74 -17.47
CA GLN A 187 2.56 13.12 -17.62
C GLN A 187 1.31 13.21 -18.52
N SER A 188 0.94 12.13 -19.21
CA SER A 188 -0.22 12.11 -20.10
C SER A 188 -1.55 12.20 -19.33
N PRO A 189 -2.66 12.59 -20.00
CA PRO A 189 -4.00 12.59 -19.40
C PRO A 189 -4.39 11.23 -18.78
N LEU A 190 -3.83 10.14 -19.28
CA LEU A 190 -4.10 8.77 -18.82
C LEU A 190 -3.73 8.55 -17.34
N TYR A 191 -2.78 9.30 -16.79
CA TYR A 191 -2.34 9.17 -15.39
C TYR A 191 -2.88 10.26 -14.46
N THR A 192 -3.70 11.17 -14.99
CA THR A 192 -4.33 12.24 -14.19
C THR A 192 -5.47 11.69 -13.32
N PHE A 193 -5.75 12.36 -12.21
CA PHE A 193 -6.83 11.96 -11.31
C PHE A 193 -8.20 12.29 -11.91
N VAL A 194 -9.02 11.26 -12.15
CA VAL A 194 -10.38 11.39 -12.67
C VAL A 194 -11.31 10.55 -11.80
N PRO A 195 -12.01 11.13 -10.82
CA PRO A 195 -12.88 10.38 -9.92
C PRO A 195 -14.05 9.80 -10.73
N HIS A 196 -14.15 8.47 -10.76
CA HIS A 196 -15.21 7.77 -11.47
C HIS A 196 -15.56 6.45 -10.78
N GLN A 197 -16.86 6.15 -10.65
CA GLN A 197 -17.36 4.98 -9.93
C GLN A 197 -16.76 3.67 -10.46
N VAL A 198 -16.74 3.47 -11.77
CA VAL A 198 -16.20 2.24 -12.38
C VAL A 198 -14.71 2.01 -12.06
N LEU A 199 -13.91 3.07 -11.98
CA LEU A 199 -12.49 2.95 -11.61
C LEU A 199 -12.33 2.56 -10.14
N ALA A 200 -13.16 3.14 -9.27
CA ALA A 200 -13.18 2.80 -7.84
C ALA A 200 -13.65 1.35 -7.60
N GLU A 201 -14.71 0.91 -8.28
CA GLU A 201 -15.18 -0.48 -8.25
C GLU A 201 -14.10 -1.45 -8.72
N ARG A 202 -13.40 -1.11 -9.83
CA ARG A 202 -12.29 -1.91 -10.34
C ARG A 202 -11.16 -2.02 -9.30
N ASN A 203 -10.78 -0.92 -8.67
CA ASN A 203 -9.79 -0.91 -7.60
C ASN A 203 -10.21 -1.82 -6.44
N MET A 204 -11.46 -1.72 -5.98
CA MET A 204 -11.98 -2.57 -4.89
C MET A 204 -11.92 -4.05 -5.25
N LEU A 205 -12.31 -4.44 -6.46
CA LEU A 205 -12.25 -5.84 -6.92
C LEU A 205 -10.83 -6.40 -6.92
N VAL A 206 -9.88 -5.62 -7.43
CA VAL A 206 -8.46 -5.99 -7.48
C VAL A 206 -7.93 -6.14 -6.06
N MET A 207 -8.13 -5.14 -5.20
CA MET A 207 -7.62 -5.16 -3.83
C MET A 207 -8.25 -6.26 -2.97
N ASN A 208 -9.54 -6.58 -3.16
CA ASN A 208 -10.20 -7.71 -2.51
C ASN A 208 -9.61 -9.05 -2.95
N THR A 209 -9.23 -9.16 -4.23
CA THR A 209 -8.58 -10.36 -4.76
C THR A 209 -7.18 -10.51 -4.18
N MET A 210 -6.39 -9.44 -4.16
CA MET A 210 -5.06 -9.43 -3.54
C MET A 210 -5.13 -9.73 -2.04
N GLY A 211 -6.07 -9.13 -1.32
CA GLY A 211 -6.27 -9.39 0.10
C GLY A 211 -6.58 -10.85 0.41
N ARG A 212 -7.39 -11.52 -0.43
CA ARG A 212 -7.64 -12.97 -0.31
C ARG A 212 -6.37 -13.79 -0.55
N GLN A 213 -5.64 -13.51 -1.63
CA GLN A 213 -4.41 -14.23 -1.95
C GLN A 213 -3.32 -14.09 -0.88
N THR A 214 -3.23 -12.94 -0.22
CA THR A 214 -2.31 -12.73 0.90
C THR A 214 -2.76 -13.47 2.17
N MET A 215 -4.07 -13.59 2.42
CA MET A 215 -4.62 -14.31 3.57
C MET A 215 -4.63 -15.85 3.41
N ASP A 216 -4.77 -16.36 2.17
CA ASP A 216 -4.78 -17.80 1.89
C ASP A 216 -3.37 -18.43 1.91
N ARG A 217 -2.31 -17.61 2.00
CA ARG A 217 -0.95 -18.07 2.33
C ARG A 217 -0.86 -18.25 3.85
N PRO A 218 -0.38 -19.40 4.36
CA PRO A 218 -0.42 -19.69 5.80
C PRO A 218 0.65 -18.88 6.55
N SER A 219 0.34 -17.62 6.89
CA SER A 219 1.14 -16.82 7.82
C SER A 219 0.57 -16.83 9.24
N ASN A 220 -0.67 -17.31 9.46
CA ASN A 220 -1.24 -17.51 10.80
C ASN A 220 -2.57 -18.34 10.78
N PRO A 221 -2.65 -19.55 11.38
CA PRO A 221 -3.92 -20.28 11.53
C PRO A 221 -4.86 -19.72 12.62
N ALA A 222 -4.44 -18.71 13.39
CA ALA A 222 -5.15 -18.28 14.61
C ALA A 222 -5.78 -16.88 14.53
N ALA A 223 -5.86 -16.25 13.36
CA ALA A 223 -6.69 -15.06 13.17
C ALA A 223 -8.17 -15.48 13.08
N GLN A 224 -8.72 -16.02 14.17
CA GLN A 224 -10.16 -16.18 14.30
C GLN A 224 -10.78 -14.79 14.22
N ARG A 225 -11.49 -14.56 13.12
CA ARG A 225 -12.32 -13.38 12.89
C ARG A 225 -13.24 -13.22 14.10
N THR A 226 -13.24 -12.05 14.73
CA THR A 226 -14.09 -11.73 15.90
C THR A 226 -15.58 -11.59 15.54
N SER A 227 -16.00 -12.11 14.40
CA SER A 227 -17.40 -12.29 14.03
C SER A 227 -17.50 -13.46 13.05
N PRO A 228 -18.43 -14.41 13.27
CA PRO A 228 -18.68 -15.43 12.28
C PRO A 228 -19.16 -14.73 11.00
N VAL A 229 -18.43 -14.93 9.90
CA VAL A 229 -19.00 -14.70 8.58
C VAL A 229 -20.16 -15.68 8.49
N GLN A 230 -21.39 -15.17 8.50
CA GLN A 230 -22.55 -15.97 8.12
C GLN A 230 -22.19 -16.65 6.80
N GLN A 231 -22.28 -17.98 6.77
CA GLN A 231 -22.14 -18.74 5.55
C GLN A 231 -23.02 -18.09 4.48
N ALA A 232 -22.44 -17.87 3.29
CA ALA A 232 -23.16 -17.27 2.18
C ALA A 232 -24.44 -18.06 1.95
N ARG A 233 -25.59 -17.46 2.26
CA ARG A 233 -26.89 -17.99 1.85
C ARG A 233 -26.92 -17.92 0.33
N THR A 234 -27.22 -19.04 -0.31
CA THR A 234 -27.24 -19.23 -1.77
C THR A 234 -28.40 -18.52 -2.47
N ASP A 235 -29.30 -17.87 -1.73
CA ASP A 235 -30.45 -17.19 -2.29
C ASP A 235 -30.24 -15.67 -2.33
N PRO A 236 -30.40 -15.01 -3.50
CA PRO A 236 -30.20 -13.58 -3.64
C PRO A 236 -31.30 -12.83 -2.89
N GLN A 237 -30.95 -12.25 -1.74
CA GLN A 237 -31.74 -11.22 -1.08
C GLN A 237 -31.28 -9.85 -1.57
N PRO A 238 -32.15 -8.83 -1.59
CA PRO A 238 -31.73 -7.46 -1.85
C PRO A 238 -30.61 -7.06 -0.89
N LEU A 239 -29.56 -6.44 -1.43
CA LEU A 239 -28.40 -5.99 -0.67
C LEU A 239 -28.86 -5.11 0.50
N ALA A 240 -28.38 -5.43 1.70
CA ALA A 240 -28.77 -4.73 2.92
C ALA A 240 -28.28 -3.27 2.87
N GLU A 241 -29.21 -2.33 2.69
CA GLU A 241 -29.06 -0.94 3.13
C GLU A 241 -29.09 -0.94 4.66
N THR A 242 -27.94 -1.18 5.28
CA THR A 242 -27.81 -0.95 6.71
C THR A 242 -27.67 0.54 6.94
N VAL A 243 -28.78 1.23 7.21
CA VAL A 243 -28.76 2.61 7.69
C VAL A 243 -28.10 2.59 9.07
N ILE A 244 -26.85 3.06 9.16
CA ILE A 244 -26.16 3.27 10.43
C ILE A 244 -26.76 4.54 11.04
N PRO A 245 -27.45 4.48 12.20
CA PRO A 245 -27.90 5.67 12.89
C PRO A 245 -26.68 6.52 13.26
N ASN A 246 -26.72 7.82 12.96
CA ASN A 246 -25.61 8.77 13.14
C ASN A 246 -24.41 8.59 12.18
N TYR A 247 -24.63 8.01 10.99
CA TYR A 247 -23.64 8.12 9.91
C TYR A 247 -23.39 9.59 9.57
N GLN A 248 -22.18 10.06 9.86
CA GLN A 248 -21.71 11.38 9.45
C GLN A 248 -20.77 11.21 8.27
N ASP A 249 -21.14 11.79 7.13
CA ASP A 249 -20.34 11.76 5.92
C ASP A 249 -19.06 12.58 6.10
N MET A 250 -17.95 11.89 6.33
CA MET A 250 -16.62 12.48 6.47
C MET A 250 -15.93 12.76 5.12
N THR A 251 -16.60 12.53 3.98
CA THR A 251 -16.03 12.81 2.65
C THR A 251 -16.23 14.26 2.20
N SER A 252 -17.02 15.05 2.95
CA SER A 252 -17.19 16.48 2.72
C SER A 252 -15.95 17.27 3.15
N SER A 253 -15.45 18.12 2.26
CA SER A 253 -14.35 19.07 2.51
C SER A 253 -14.63 20.09 3.62
N ALA A 254 -15.87 20.14 4.15
CA ALA A 254 -16.25 20.98 5.27
C ALA A 254 -15.54 20.60 6.60
N TYR A 255 -15.10 19.36 6.76
CA TYR A 255 -14.54 18.85 8.03
C TYR A 255 -13.00 18.94 8.14
N ASN A 256 -12.30 19.48 7.14
CA ASN A 256 -10.83 19.65 7.19
C ASN A 256 -10.36 20.89 7.97
N ASN A 257 -11.26 21.64 8.61
CA ASN A 257 -10.91 22.78 9.46
C ASN A 257 -11.19 22.49 10.93
N LEU A 258 -10.24 21.84 11.62
CA LEU A 258 -10.25 21.59 13.07
C LEU A 258 -10.19 22.87 13.96
N MET A 259 -10.34 24.06 13.38
CA MET A 259 -10.27 25.35 14.08
C MET A 259 -11.63 26.03 14.29
N LYS A 260 -12.76 25.43 13.88
CA LYS A 260 -14.08 26.08 13.99
C LYS A 260 -15.16 25.36 14.80
N ASP A 261 -14.93 24.13 15.28
CA ASP A 261 -15.87 23.49 16.18
C ASP A 261 -15.37 23.60 17.63
N ARG A 262 -15.98 24.53 18.38
CA ARG A 262 -15.98 24.46 19.84
C ARG A 262 -16.76 23.21 20.22
N PHE A 263 -16.09 22.22 20.79
CA PHE A 263 -16.74 21.11 21.47
C PHE A 263 -17.76 21.69 22.47
N ALA A 264 -19.05 21.44 22.23
CA ALA A 264 -20.07 21.71 23.22
C ALA A 264 -19.90 20.68 24.35
N ASP A 265 -19.67 21.16 25.57
CA ASP A 265 -19.66 20.29 26.74
C ASP A 265 -21.02 19.57 26.85
N PRO A 266 -21.03 18.27 27.16
CA PRO A 266 -22.28 17.56 27.37
C PRO A 266 -23.01 18.15 28.58
N GLU A 267 -24.25 18.58 28.37
CA GLU A 267 -25.15 18.99 29.45
C GLU A 267 -25.28 17.86 30.47
N VAL A 268 -24.68 18.05 31.64
CA VAL A 268 -24.94 17.22 32.81
C VAL A 268 -26.39 17.46 33.22
N GLN A 269 -27.28 16.51 32.87
CA GLN A 269 -28.64 16.47 33.38
C GLN A 269 -28.62 16.41 34.90
N LYS A 270 -28.83 17.58 35.53
CA LYS A 270 -29.22 17.67 36.94
C LYS A 270 -30.60 17.02 37.09
N LYS A 271 -30.65 15.76 37.50
CA LYS A 271 -31.84 15.24 38.19
C LYS A 271 -31.84 15.84 39.60
N ARG A 272 -32.70 16.83 39.82
CA ARG A 272 -33.25 17.18 41.12
C ARG A 272 -34.75 16.95 41.09
N GLN A 273 -35.24 16.21 42.08
CA GLN A 273 -36.47 16.36 42.85
C GLN A 273 -36.77 14.97 43.45
N ASP A 274 -36.43 14.73 44.72
CA ASP A 274 -37.19 15.09 45.93
C ASP A 274 -38.54 14.34 46.00
N VAL A 275 -38.56 13.23 46.74
CA VAL A 275 -39.43 12.97 47.90
C VAL A 275 -38.61 12.18 48.92
#